data_AF-A0AAE4ZWP8-F1
#
_entry.id   AF-A0AAE4ZWP8-F1
#
_cell.length_a   1.000
_cell.length_b   1.000
_cell.length_c   1.000
_cell.angle_alpha   90.00
_cell.angle_beta   90.00
_cell.angle_gamma   90.00
#
_symmetry.space_group_name_H-M   'P 1'
#
loop_
_entity.id
_entity.type
_entity.pdbx_description
1 polymer ?
#
loop_
_entity_poly.entity_id
_entity_poly.type
_entity_poly.pdbx_seq_one_letter_code
_entity_poly.pdbx_strand_id
1 'polypeptide(L)'
;HVAASLKPWFKAAGSLEQLSRNLAAPDLRHEIRDYILSGKWYRLNPIIQPGWASTIIVGNTVVDEFRGKTIAEIARSTGKHPLDALMDVIQEDPHATVGKPKEGSDEIKRIFFRHPRAMVGIDTFLADETAGSSVPPYYLPNPNTFGGMARFLKHYALGLLGLEEGIRRLTSLPAERLGLKDRGVIAEGKKADLVIFRPEAVLDKTTSEEPRQYPEGFTWVFVSGKPAVEEGKLTLSRNGSVLRRS
;
A
#
# COMPACT_ATOMS: atom_id res chain seq x y z
N HIS A 1 0.60 -2.90 -14.05
CA HIS A 1 1.16 -3.90 -14.98
C HIS A 1 2.06 -4.87 -14.22
N VAL A 2 2.01 -6.16 -14.57
CA VAL A 2 2.94 -7.19 -14.07
C VAL A 2 4.39 -6.82 -14.36
N ALA A 3 4.64 -6.17 -15.51
CA ALA A 3 5.93 -5.63 -15.93
C ALA A 3 6.61 -4.70 -14.91
N ALA A 4 5.85 -4.05 -14.01
CA ALA A 4 6.42 -3.22 -12.95
C ALA A 4 7.32 -4.02 -11.98
N SER A 5 7.19 -5.35 -11.95
CA SER A 5 8.06 -6.26 -11.20
C SER A 5 9.52 -6.22 -11.70
N LEU A 6 9.72 -5.92 -12.99
CA LEU A 6 11.02 -5.76 -13.65
C LEU A 6 11.36 -4.29 -13.93
N LYS A 7 11.01 -3.39 -13.00
CA LYS A 7 11.15 -1.93 -13.17
C LYS A 7 12.51 -1.45 -13.72
N PRO A 8 13.68 -1.96 -13.28
CA PRO A 8 14.97 -1.52 -13.82
C PRO A 8 15.10 -1.79 -15.32
N TRP A 9 14.80 -3.02 -15.75
CA TRP A 9 14.85 -3.42 -17.16
C TRP A 9 13.77 -2.74 -17.99
N PHE A 10 12.59 -2.54 -17.41
CA PHE A 10 11.54 -1.76 -18.05
C PHE A 10 11.98 -0.32 -18.35
N LYS A 11 12.59 0.36 -17.38
CA LYS A 11 13.12 1.71 -17.57
C LYS A 11 14.21 1.75 -18.65
N ALA A 12 15.09 0.75 -18.67
CA ALA A 12 16.12 0.65 -19.70
C ALA A 12 15.54 0.39 -21.09
N ALA A 13 14.46 -0.40 -21.19
CA ALA A 13 13.77 -0.68 -22.45
C ALA A 13 12.97 0.53 -22.98
N GLY A 14 12.51 1.42 -22.10
CA GLY A 14 11.79 2.65 -22.47
C GLY A 14 10.30 2.47 -22.78
N SER A 15 9.84 1.27 -23.12
CA SER A 15 8.41 0.93 -23.28
C SER A 15 8.10 -0.52 -22.88
N LEU A 16 6.81 -0.81 -22.66
CA LEU A 16 6.36 -2.15 -22.26
C LEU A 16 6.58 -3.14 -23.43
N GLU A 17 6.34 -2.69 -24.66
CA GLU A 17 6.54 -3.43 -25.89
C GLU A 17 8.02 -3.73 -26.11
N GLN A 18 8.91 -2.76 -25.86
CA GLN A 18 10.34 -3.00 -25.98
C GLN A 18 10.84 -3.96 -24.91
N LEU A 19 10.32 -3.90 -23.67
CA LEU A 19 10.63 -4.88 -22.64
C LEU A 19 10.20 -6.29 -23.07
N SER A 20 8.97 -6.46 -23.55
CA SER A 20 8.47 -7.75 -24.08
C SER A 20 9.37 -8.28 -25.19
N ARG A 21 9.73 -7.45 -26.18
CA ARG A 21 10.67 -7.82 -27.25
C ARG A 21 12.05 -8.24 -26.70
N ASN A 22 12.60 -7.49 -25.75
CA ASN A 22 13.89 -7.79 -25.15
C ASN A 22 13.86 -9.14 -24.40
N LEU A 23 12.75 -9.47 -23.73
CA LEU A 23 12.59 -10.73 -23.02
C LEU A 23 12.54 -11.97 -23.93
N ALA A 24 12.45 -11.80 -25.25
CA ALA A 24 12.62 -12.91 -26.20
C ALA A 24 14.07 -13.40 -26.28
N ALA A 25 15.06 -12.60 -25.83
CA ALA A 25 16.46 -12.97 -25.83
C ALA A 25 16.82 -13.85 -24.60
N PRO A 26 17.28 -15.11 -24.78
CA PRO A 26 17.63 -15.99 -23.66
C PRO A 26 18.71 -15.42 -22.73
N ASP A 27 19.72 -14.75 -23.29
CA ASP A 27 20.83 -14.20 -22.53
C ASP A 27 20.37 -13.11 -21.55
N LEU A 28 19.42 -12.26 -21.97
CA LEU A 28 18.84 -11.25 -21.08
C LEU A 28 18.05 -11.90 -19.93
N ARG A 29 17.31 -12.98 -20.22
CA ARG A 29 16.56 -13.71 -19.18
C ARG A 29 17.51 -14.30 -18.13
N HIS A 30 18.64 -14.84 -18.57
CA HIS A 30 19.69 -15.32 -17.68
C HIS A 30 20.29 -14.18 -16.84
N GLU A 31 20.62 -13.03 -17.45
CA GLU A 31 21.14 -11.86 -16.75
C GLU A 31 20.15 -11.36 -15.67
N ILE A 32 18.87 -11.23 -16.02
CA ILE A 32 17.80 -10.82 -15.09
C ILE A 32 17.76 -11.78 -13.91
N ARG A 33 17.78 -13.10 -14.18
CA ARG A 33 17.73 -14.14 -13.15
C ARG A 33 18.93 -14.04 -12.21
N ASP A 34 20.14 -13.95 -12.74
CA ASP A 34 21.36 -13.87 -11.93
C ASP A 34 21.37 -12.60 -11.08
N TYR A 35 20.94 -11.47 -11.65
CA TYR A 35 20.81 -10.22 -10.91
C TYR A 35 19.81 -10.32 -9.75
N ILE A 36 18.65 -10.94 -9.98
CA ILE A 36 17.64 -11.18 -8.92
C ILE A 36 18.19 -12.13 -7.86
N LEU A 37 18.79 -13.24 -8.26
CA LEU A 37 19.32 -14.27 -7.36
C LEU A 37 20.52 -13.77 -6.54
N SER A 38 21.30 -12.83 -7.07
CA SER A 38 22.35 -12.14 -6.32
C SER A 38 21.84 -11.28 -5.15
N GLY A 39 20.52 -11.04 -5.09
CA GLY A 39 19.87 -10.24 -4.05
C GLY A 39 19.83 -8.74 -4.35
N LYS A 40 20.49 -8.27 -5.41
CA LYS A 40 20.46 -6.86 -5.84
C LYS A 40 19.05 -6.37 -6.19
N TRP A 41 18.18 -7.27 -6.67
CA TRP A 41 16.74 -7.04 -6.82
C TRP A 41 15.93 -7.99 -5.93
N TYR A 42 15.93 -7.72 -4.63
CA TYR A 42 15.44 -8.64 -3.59
C TYR A 42 13.96 -9.04 -3.70
N ARG A 43 13.09 -8.22 -4.30
CA ARG A 43 11.63 -8.42 -4.27
C ARG A 43 11.15 -9.70 -4.97
N LEU A 44 11.92 -10.17 -5.95
CA LEU A 44 11.64 -11.39 -6.71
C LEU A 44 12.61 -12.51 -6.36
N ASN A 45 13.46 -12.32 -5.35
CA ASN A 45 14.43 -13.31 -4.94
C ASN A 45 13.73 -14.37 -4.08
N PRO A 46 13.69 -15.65 -4.49
CA PRO A 46 12.97 -16.70 -3.77
C PRO A 46 13.58 -17.07 -2.41
N ILE A 47 14.86 -16.72 -2.16
CA ILE A 47 15.53 -16.95 -0.88
C ILE A 47 15.20 -15.82 0.10
N ILE A 48 15.25 -14.56 -0.36
CA ILE A 48 15.02 -13.37 0.50
C ILE A 48 13.52 -13.14 0.73
N GLN A 49 12.69 -13.41 -0.28
CA GLN A 49 11.23 -13.27 -0.23
C GLN A 49 10.55 -14.60 -0.58
N PRO A 50 10.61 -15.61 0.30
CA PRO A 50 9.92 -16.88 0.08
C PRO A 50 8.43 -16.64 -0.15
N GLY A 51 7.89 -17.09 -1.28
CA GLY A 51 6.47 -16.95 -1.61
C GLY A 51 6.08 -15.74 -2.45
N TRP A 52 7.02 -14.89 -2.90
CA TRP A 52 6.71 -13.74 -3.78
C TRP A 52 5.88 -14.14 -5.02
N ALA A 53 6.15 -15.32 -5.59
CA ALA A 53 5.44 -15.79 -6.78
C ALA A 53 3.96 -16.10 -6.51
N SER A 54 3.60 -16.37 -5.27
CA SER A 54 2.21 -16.57 -4.84
C SER A 54 1.46 -15.26 -4.58
N THR A 55 2.17 -14.12 -4.48
CA THR A 55 1.55 -12.82 -4.19
C THR A 55 1.24 -12.01 -5.45
N ILE A 56 1.90 -12.32 -6.57
CA ILE A 56 1.65 -11.64 -7.85
C ILE A 56 0.58 -12.43 -8.62
N ILE A 57 -0.62 -11.87 -8.69
CA ILE A 57 -1.75 -12.41 -9.46
C ILE A 57 -1.82 -11.66 -10.79
N VAL A 58 -2.01 -12.38 -11.89
CA VAL A 58 -2.26 -11.77 -13.20
C VAL A 58 -3.74 -11.36 -13.26
N GLY A 59 -4.00 -10.07 -13.49
CA GLY A 59 -5.34 -9.49 -13.56
C GLY A 59 -5.91 -9.57 -14.98
N ASN A 60 -6.13 -8.40 -15.58
CA ASN A 60 -6.51 -8.30 -16.98
C ASN A 60 -5.30 -8.66 -17.85
N THR A 61 -5.51 -9.56 -18.81
CA THR A 61 -4.51 -9.95 -19.80
C THR A 61 -5.20 -10.41 -21.08
N VAL A 62 -4.48 -10.50 -22.20
CA VAL A 62 -4.97 -11.14 -23.44
C VAL A 62 -4.76 -12.67 -23.44
N VAL A 63 -3.99 -13.21 -22.50
CA VAL A 63 -3.72 -14.66 -22.37
C VAL A 63 -4.62 -15.26 -21.30
N ASP A 64 -5.68 -15.95 -21.72
CA ASP A 64 -6.72 -16.44 -20.81
C ASP A 64 -6.18 -17.47 -19.80
N GLU A 65 -5.16 -18.24 -20.18
CA GLU A 65 -4.50 -19.20 -19.30
C GLU A 65 -3.80 -18.55 -18.10
N PHE A 66 -3.44 -17.27 -18.20
CA PHE A 66 -2.79 -16.53 -17.11
C PHE A 66 -3.80 -15.81 -16.21
N ARG A 67 -4.95 -15.41 -16.75
CA ARG A 67 -5.94 -14.59 -16.05
C ARG A 67 -6.34 -15.18 -14.70
N GLY A 68 -6.21 -14.37 -13.65
CA GLY A 68 -6.56 -14.73 -12.27
C GLY A 68 -5.58 -15.69 -11.58
N LYS A 69 -4.56 -16.19 -12.26
CA LYS A 69 -3.54 -17.08 -11.68
C LYS A 69 -2.40 -16.28 -11.07
N THR A 70 -1.80 -16.84 -10.04
CA THR A 70 -0.52 -16.38 -9.49
C THR A 70 0.63 -16.81 -10.39
N ILE A 71 1.76 -16.09 -10.34
CA ILE A 71 2.99 -16.51 -11.02
C ILE A 71 3.40 -17.93 -10.57
N ALA A 72 3.19 -18.28 -9.30
CA ALA A 72 3.44 -19.64 -8.78
C ALA A 72 2.51 -20.70 -9.40
N GLU A 73 1.25 -20.38 -9.68
CA GLU A 73 0.32 -21.28 -10.38
C GLU A 73 0.73 -21.47 -11.84
N ILE A 74 1.10 -20.39 -12.53
CA ILE A 74 1.56 -20.41 -13.92
C ILE A 74 2.84 -21.24 -14.04
N ALA A 75 3.82 -20.99 -13.16
CA ALA A 75 5.07 -21.74 -13.09
C ALA A 75 4.84 -23.24 -12.91
N ARG A 76 3.94 -23.63 -11.98
CA ARG A 76 3.58 -25.04 -11.77
C ARG A 76 2.92 -25.66 -13.01
N SER A 77 1.97 -24.97 -13.64
CA SER A 77 1.27 -25.52 -14.83
C SER A 77 2.17 -25.65 -16.06
N THR A 78 3.24 -24.85 -16.14
CA THR A 78 4.17 -24.85 -17.28
C THR A 78 5.47 -25.61 -17.02
N GLY A 79 5.68 -26.11 -15.79
CA GLY A 79 6.92 -26.77 -15.39
C GLY A 79 8.15 -25.84 -15.37
N LYS A 80 7.93 -24.52 -15.32
CA LYS A 80 9.01 -23.52 -15.37
C LYS A 80 9.34 -22.98 -13.99
N HIS A 81 10.53 -22.39 -13.87
CA HIS A 81 10.91 -21.64 -12.68
C HIS A 81 10.02 -20.38 -12.55
N PRO A 82 9.66 -19.90 -11.33
CA PRO A 82 8.77 -18.74 -11.18
C PRO A 82 9.25 -17.44 -11.84
N LEU A 83 10.56 -17.20 -11.89
CA LEU A 83 11.12 -16.05 -12.63
C LEU A 83 10.90 -16.18 -14.14
N ASP A 84 10.98 -17.40 -14.68
CA ASP A 84 10.75 -17.65 -16.09
C ASP A 84 9.26 -17.47 -16.42
N ALA A 85 8.37 -18.00 -15.60
CA ALA A 85 6.93 -17.78 -15.74
C ALA A 85 6.55 -16.29 -15.68
N LEU A 86 7.18 -15.50 -14.79
CA LEU A 86 6.99 -14.05 -14.74
C LEU A 86 7.42 -13.37 -16.06
N MET A 87 8.58 -13.74 -16.60
CA MET A 87 9.08 -13.18 -17.85
C MET A 87 8.20 -13.60 -19.04
N ASP A 88 7.67 -14.82 -19.04
CA ASP A 88 6.74 -15.30 -20.06
C ASP A 88 5.44 -14.49 -20.06
N VAL A 89 4.85 -14.26 -18.88
CA VAL A 89 3.64 -13.41 -18.76
C VAL A 89 3.89 -12.01 -19.35
N ILE A 90 5.04 -11.39 -19.06
CA ILE A 90 5.37 -10.05 -19.56
C ILE A 90 5.68 -10.08 -21.06
N GLN A 91 6.30 -11.14 -21.56
CA GLN A 91 6.64 -11.30 -22.96
C GLN A 91 5.38 -11.50 -23.82
N GLU A 92 4.48 -12.39 -23.41
CA GLU A 92 3.24 -12.70 -24.12
C GLU A 92 2.22 -11.57 -24.04
N ASP A 93 2.13 -10.89 -22.89
CA ASP A 93 1.28 -9.71 -22.72
C ASP A 93 1.98 -8.62 -21.89
N PRO A 94 2.66 -7.66 -22.54
CA PRO A 94 3.31 -6.55 -21.85
C PRO A 94 2.34 -5.65 -21.06
N HIS A 95 1.04 -5.68 -21.40
CA HIS A 95 -0.01 -4.89 -20.77
C HIS A 95 -0.80 -5.67 -19.69
N ALA A 96 -0.38 -6.90 -19.37
CA ALA A 96 -0.98 -7.67 -18.28
C ALA A 96 -0.98 -6.86 -16.98
N THR A 97 -2.13 -6.72 -16.33
CA THR A 97 -2.27 -5.98 -15.07
C THR A 97 -2.05 -6.90 -13.86
N VAL A 98 -1.80 -6.30 -12.70
CA VAL A 98 -1.75 -7.05 -11.44
C VAL A 98 -3.19 -7.19 -10.94
N GLY A 99 -3.61 -8.42 -10.67
CA GLY A 99 -4.93 -8.74 -10.14
C GLY A 99 -5.08 -8.36 -8.67
N LYS A 100 -6.33 -8.35 -8.20
CA LYS A 100 -6.63 -8.14 -6.78
C LYS A 100 -6.17 -9.35 -5.95
N PRO A 101 -5.74 -9.16 -4.69
CA PRO A 101 -5.46 -10.28 -3.79
C PRO A 101 -6.63 -11.27 -3.72
N LYS A 102 -6.34 -12.57 -3.61
CA LYS A 102 -7.38 -13.59 -3.38
C LYS A 102 -8.11 -13.35 -2.06
N GLU A 103 -9.35 -13.83 -1.99
CA GLU A 103 -10.24 -13.75 -0.84
C GLU A 103 -9.57 -14.24 0.46
N GLY A 104 -9.84 -13.60 1.61
CA GLY A 104 -9.23 -13.92 2.91
C GLY A 104 -8.19 -12.92 3.43
N SER A 105 -7.78 -11.91 2.63
CA SER A 105 -6.86 -10.86 3.10
C SER A 105 -7.41 -10.07 4.29
N ASP A 106 -8.73 -9.94 4.38
CA ASP A 106 -9.37 -9.19 5.46
C ASP A 106 -9.42 -9.97 6.78
N GLU A 107 -9.56 -11.30 6.76
CA GLU A 107 -9.50 -12.08 8.00
C GLU A 107 -8.10 -12.06 8.60
N ILE A 108 -7.06 -12.15 7.78
CA ILE A 108 -5.66 -12.00 8.26
C ILE A 108 -5.45 -10.63 8.90
N LYS A 109 -5.99 -9.54 8.31
CA LYS A 109 -5.94 -8.20 8.92
C LYS A 109 -6.72 -8.16 10.23
N ARG A 110 -7.90 -8.79 10.31
CA ARG A 110 -8.68 -8.87 11.56
C ARG A 110 -7.91 -9.61 12.66
N ILE A 111 -7.26 -10.72 12.34
CA ILE A 111 -6.38 -11.46 13.26
C ILE A 111 -5.25 -10.55 13.75
N PHE A 112 -4.58 -9.83 12.84
CA PHE A 112 -3.52 -8.89 13.20
C PHE A 112 -4.02 -7.79 14.15
N PHE A 113 -5.14 -7.13 13.82
CA PHE A 113 -5.68 -6.04 14.62
C PHE A 113 -6.26 -6.47 15.97
N ARG A 114 -6.69 -7.74 16.12
CA ARG A 114 -7.10 -8.30 17.42
C ARG A 114 -5.96 -8.33 18.43
N HIS A 115 -4.70 -8.41 17.99
CA HIS A 115 -3.58 -8.48 18.92
C HIS A 115 -3.47 -7.17 19.73
N PRO A 116 -3.37 -7.20 21.09
CA PRO A 116 -3.43 -6.01 21.96
C PRO A 116 -2.35 -4.93 21.69
N ARG A 117 -1.27 -5.32 21.02
CA ARG A 117 -0.12 -4.44 20.69
C ARG A 117 -0.11 -3.95 19.24
N ALA A 118 -1.07 -4.36 18.41
CA ALA A 118 -1.14 -3.88 17.04
C ALA A 118 -1.42 -2.37 17.00
N MET A 119 -0.62 -1.63 16.24
CA MET A 119 -0.81 -0.21 15.98
C MET A 119 -1.10 -0.03 14.49
N VAL A 120 -1.71 1.10 14.14
CA VAL A 120 -2.04 1.40 12.75
C VAL A 120 -0.96 2.29 12.13
N GLY A 121 -0.42 1.84 11.00
CA GLY A 121 0.38 2.65 10.09
C GLY A 121 -0.17 2.46 8.68
N ILE A 122 -0.30 3.56 7.92
CA ILE A 122 -0.88 3.53 6.58
C ILE A 122 0.11 3.10 5.48
N ASP A 123 1.41 3.02 5.82
CA ASP A 123 2.52 2.63 4.94
C ASP A 123 2.42 3.24 3.53
N THR A 124 2.44 4.57 3.49
CA THR A 124 2.23 5.32 2.27
C THR A 124 3.16 6.53 2.16
N PHE A 125 3.13 7.18 1.00
CA PHE A 125 3.91 8.37 0.69
C PHE A 125 3.01 9.62 0.66
N LEU A 126 3.64 10.79 0.77
CA LEU A 126 2.95 12.06 0.61
C LEU A 126 2.45 12.19 -0.84
N ALA A 127 1.16 12.46 -0.99
CA ALA A 127 0.50 12.70 -2.26
C ALA A 127 -0.59 13.77 -2.09
N ASP A 128 -0.80 14.58 -3.11
CA ASP A 128 -1.95 15.46 -3.23
C ASP A 128 -2.95 14.91 -4.26
N GLU A 129 -4.01 15.66 -4.54
CA GLU A 129 -5.07 15.28 -5.49
C GLU A 129 -4.57 15.17 -6.95
N THR A 130 -3.39 15.72 -7.25
CA THR A 130 -2.78 15.67 -8.58
C THR A 130 -1.79 14.53 -8.74
N ALA A 131 -1.42 13.86 -7.65
CA ALA A 131 -0.38 12.85 -7.63
C ALA A 131 -0.66 11.67 -8.57
N GLY A 132 0.33 11.33 -9.39
CA GLY A 132 0.31 10.20 -10.30
C GLY A 132 1.65 10.11 -11.02
N SER A 133 2.10 8.90 -11.35
CA SER A 133 3.34 8.74 -12.11
C SER A 133 3.10 9.21 -13.55
N SER A 134 3.79 10.27 -13.97
CA SER A 134 3.80 10.76 -15.37
C SER A 134 4.75 9.97 -16.27
N VAL A 135 5.62 9.16 -15.67
CA VAL A 135 6.52 8.25 -16.38
C VAL A 135 6.08 6.80 -16.17
N PRO A 136 6.28 5.92 -17.15
CA PRO A 136 5.96 4.52 -16.96
C PRO A 136 6.77 3.87 -15.81
N PRO A 137 6.16 2.96 -15.02
CA PRO A 137 4.77 2.53 -15.15
C PRO A 137 3.85 3.61 -14.56
N TYR A 138 2.74 3.87 -15.25
CA TYR A 138 1.72 4.78 -14.73
C TYR A 138 1.04 4.14 -13.52
N TYR A 139 1.01 4.84 -12.39
CA TYR A 139 0.28 4.43 -11.21
C TYR A 139 -0.20 5.64 -10.41
N LEU A 140 -1.32 5.46 -9.72
CA LEU A 140 -1.87 6.41 -8.76
C LEU A 140 -1.39 6.06 -7.34
N PRO A 141 -1.50 6.98 -6.36
CA PRO A 141 -1.19 6.70 -4.96
C PRO A 141 -2.00 5.51 -4.43
N ASN A 142 -1.47 4.86 -3.39
CA ASN A 142 -2.23 3.82 -2.70
C ASN A 142 -3.51 4.44 -2.08
N PRO A 143 -4.70 3.81 -2.19
CA PRO A 143 -5.92 4.29 -1.52
C PRO A 143 -5.73 4.61 -0.02
N ASN A 144 -4.83 3.90 0.66
CA ASN A 144 -4.48 4.15 2.06
C ASN A 144 -3.94 5.57 2.31
N THR A 145 -3.39 6.24 1.30
CA THR A 145 -2.87 7.62 1.44
C THR A 145 -3.92 8.60 1.93
N PHE A 146 -5.15 8.50 1.40
CA PHE A 146 -6.25 9.38 1.76
C PHE A 146 -7.26 8.67 2.67
N GLY A 147 -7.56 7.41 2.37
CA GLY A 147 -8.65 6.66 3.00
C GLY A 147 -8.26 5.77 4.17
N GLY A 148 -6.97 5.49 4.36
CA GLY A 148 -6.52 4.38 5.21
C GLY A 148 -6.99 4.47 6.67
N MET A 149 -6.93 5.67 7.27
CA MET A 149 -7.38 5.89 8.65
C MET A 149 -8.90 5.82 8.79
N ALA A 150 -9.65 6.37 7.82
CA ALA A 150 -11.11 6.28 7.82
C ALA A 150 -11.59 4.83 7.66
N ARG A 151 -10.95 4.08 6.76
CA ARG A 151 -11.16 2.64 6.59
C ARG A 151 -10.89 1.89 7.89
N PHE A 152 -9.80 2.23 8.59
CA PHE A 152 -9.50 1.59 9.86
C PHE A 152 -10.59 1.83 10.91
N LEU A 153 -10.98 3.09 11.09
CA LEU A 153 -12.02 3.48 12.04
C LEU A 153 -13.35 2.77 11.75
N LYS A 154 -13.76 2.73 10.47
CA LYS A 154 -15.04 2.12 10.08
C LYS A 154 -15.06 0.61 10.28
N HIS A 155 -14.04 -0.10 9.76
CA HIS A 155 -14.09 -1.55 9.68
C HIS A 155 -13.51 -2.27 10.90
N TYR A 156 -12.54 -1.67 11.59
CA TYR A 156 -11.84 -2.32 12.70
C TYR A 156 -12.11 -1.66 14.05
N ALA A 157 -12.10 -0.32 14.17
CA ALA A 157 -12.47 0.31 15.43
C ALA A 157 -13.95 0.04 15.76
N LEU A 158 -14.87 0.49 14.90
CA LEU A 158 -16.31 0.31 15.09
C LEU A 158 -16.77 -1.14 14.85
N GLY A 159 -16.14 -1.86 13.91
CA GLY A 159 -16.58 -3.19 13.47
C GLY A 159 -15.85 -4.39 14.09
N LEU A 160 -14.91 -4.19 15.01
CA LEU A 160 -14.15 -5.29 15.62
C LEU A 160 -13.69 -5.02 17.06
N LEU A 161 -13.13 -3.84 17.35
CA LEU A 161 -12.40 -3.58 18.61
C LEU A 161 -13.24 -2.83 19.65
N GLY A 162 -14.23 -2.05 19.23
CA GLY A 162 -14.80 -0.97 20.02
C GLY A 162 -14.09 0.36 19.73
N LEU A 163 -14.84 1.46 19.81
CA LEU A 163 -14.34 2.78 19.38
C LEU A 163 -13.15 3.23 20.21
N GLU A 164 -13.24 3.13 21.54
CA GLU A 164 -12.21 3.57 22.48
C GLU A 164 -10.90 2.83 22.26
N GLU A 165 -10.95 1.51 22.10
CA GLU A 165 -9.77 0.70 21.83
C GLU A 165 -9.19 1.00 20.45
N GLY A 166 -10.04 1.18 19.43
CA GLY A 166 -9.61 1.61 18.11
C GLY A 166 -8.92 2.98 18.12
N ILE A 167 -9.43 3.95 18.89
CA ILE A 167 -8.78 5.25 19.10
C ILE A 167 -7.45 5.06 19.83
N ARG A 168 -7.40 4.21 20.87
CA ARG A 168 -6.16 3.88 21.58
C ARG A 168 -5.07 3.36 20.64
N ARG A 169 -5.42 2.58 19.61
CA ARG A 169 -4.48 2.06 18.58
C ARG A 169 -3.92 3.15 17.66
N LEU A 170 -4.59 4.29 17.56
CA LEU A 170 -4.18 5.44 16.76
C LEU A 170 -3.47 6.52 17.57
N THR A 171 -3.67 6.57 18.89
CA THR A 171 -3.23 7.69 19.73
C THR A 171 -2.26 7.27 20.83
N SER A 172 -2.74 6.77 21.96
CA SER A 172 -1.92 6.57 23.15
C SER A 172 -0.95 5.41 23.02
N LEU A 173 -1.32 4.31 22.36
CA LEU A 173 -0.42 3.19 22.13
C LEU A 173 0.80 3.57 21.26
N PRO A 174 0.65 4.24 20.09
CA PRO A 174 1.81 4.72 19.35
C PRO A 174 2.60 5.80 20.08
N ALA A 175 1.95 6.70 20.82
CA ALA A 175 2.65 7.69 21.64
C ALA A 175 3.54 7.04 22.71
N GLU A 176 3.01 6.04 23.43
CA GLU A 176 3.76 5.25 24.41
C GLU A 176 4.94 4.52 23.76
N ARG A 177 4.70 3.83 22.63
CA ARG A 177 5.74 3.07 21.92
C ARG A 177 6.90 3.94 21.46
N LEU A 178 6.60 5.16 21.01
CA LEU A 178 7.56 6.15 20.53
C LEU A 178 8.21 6.97 21.66
N GLY A 179 7.62 6.98 22.86
CA GLY A 179 8.09 7.78 24.00
C GLY A 179 7.69 9.25 23.90
N LEU A 180 6.49 9.53 23.42
CA LEU A 180 5.92 10.87 23.33
C LEU A 180 5.04 11.13 24.56
N LYS A 181 5.62 11.75 25.60
CA LYS A 181 4.92 11.91 26.89
C LYS A 181 3.89 13.03 26.89
N ASP A 182 3.98 13.99 25.98
CA ASP A 182 3.10 15.17 25.92
C ASP A 182 1.92 15.03 24.97
N ARG A 183 1.73 13.85 24.34
CA ARG A 183 0.73 13.61 23.27
C ARG A 183 0.04 12.25 23.43
N GLY A 184 -0.98 11.99 22.60
CA GLY A 184 -1.67 10.70 22.49
C GLY A 184 -2.82 10.48 23.48
N VAL A 185 -3.01 11.38 24.45
CA VAL A 185 -4.14 11.36 25.40
C VAL A 185 -4.68 12.78 25.59
N ILE A 186 -5.97 12.89 25.86
CA ILE A 186 -6.62 14.16 26.21
C ILE A 186 -6.49 14.34 27.73
N ALA A 187 -5.61 15.24 28.16
CA ALA A 187 -5.40 15.59 29.56
C ALA A 187 -4.79 16.98 29.67
N GLU A 188 -4.94 17.62 30.83
CA GLU A 188 -4.29 18.91 31.12
C GLU A 188 -2.76 18.80 30.98
N GLY A 189 -2.14 19.88 30.46
CA GLY A 189 -0.70 19.93 30.21
C GLY A 189 -0.21 19.15 28.98
N LYS A 190 -1.07 18.40 28.29
CA LYS A 190 -0.74 17.73 27.02
C LYS A 190 -0.94 18.69 25.83
N LYS A 191 -0.32 18.36 24.70
CA LYS A 191 -0.53 19.08 23.44
C LYS A 191 -1.95 18.85 22.94
N ALA A 192 -2.59 19.92 22.50
CA ALA A 192 -3.92 19.89 21.90
C ALA A 192 -3.86 19.38 20.45
N ASP A 193 -3.48 18.12 20.27
CA ASP A 193 -3.65 17.37 19.03
C ASP A 193 -4.99 16.65 19.10
N LEU A 194 -6.00 17.21 18.45
CA LEU A 194 -7.39 16.79 18.60
C LEU A 194 -8.01 16.55 17.24
N VAL A 195 -8.87 15.54 17.16
CA VAL A 195 -9.69 15.26 15.98
C VAL A 195 -11.14 15.24 16.42
N ILE A 196 -11.96 16.09 15.82
CA ILE A 196 -13.41 16.11 16.00
C ILE A 196 -14.03 15.43 14.79
N PHE A 197 -14.76 14.35 15.03
CA PHE A 197 -15.37 13.56 13.97
C PHE A 197 -16.67 12.91 14.46
N ARG A 198 -17.54 12.56 13.52
CA ARG A 198 -18.77 11.81 13.78
C ARG A 198 -18.57 10.35 13.38
N PRO A 199 -18.48 9.40 14.34
CA PRO A 199 -18.16 8.00 14.04
C PRO A 199 -19.06 7.37 12.96
N GLU A 200 -20.35 7.68 12.99
CA GLU A 200 -21.34 7.20 12.03
C GLU A 200 -21.11 7.74 10.60
N ALA A 201 -20.56 8.95 10.49
CA ALA A 201 -20.31 9.65 9.23
C ALA A 201 -18.91 9.37 8.65
N VAL A 202 -18.06 8.59 9.34
CA VAL A 202 -16.73 8.22 8.81
C VAL A 202 -16.89 7.36 7.57
N LEU A 203 -16.34 7.84 6.46
CA LEU A 203 -16.37 7.16 5.17
C LEU A 203 -15.03 7.32 4.45
N ASP A 204 -14.46 6.19 4.05
CA ASP A 204 -13.39 6.13 3.06
C ASP A 204 -14.01 6.14 1.66
N LYS A 205 -13.66 7.14 0.85
CA LYS A 205 -14.17 7.28 -0.52
C LYS A 205 -13.24 6.68 -1.58
N THR A 206 -12.02 6.33 -1.17
CA THR A 206 -10.98 5.91 -2.11
C THR A 206 -11.33 4.59 -2.79
N THR A 207 -11.13 4.55 -4.11
CA THR A 207 -11.22 3.32 -4.90
C THR A 207 -9.86 2.99 -5.51
N SER A 208 -9.74 1.86 -6.20
CA SER A 208 -8.50 1.54 -6.92
C SER A 208 -8.32 2.44 -8.15
N GLU A 209 -9.44 2.91 -8.70
CA GLU A 209 -9.54 3.74 -9.89
C GLU A 209 -9.35 5.22 -9.57
N GLU A 210 -9.89 5.69 -8.44
CA GLU A 210 -9.71 7.06 -7.96
C GLU A 210 -9.36 7.07 -6.46
N PRO A 211 -8.07 6.90 -6.12
CA PRO A 211 -7.61 6.86 -4.73
C PRO A 211 -7.38 8.23 -4.10
N ARG A 212 -7.48 9.33 -4.86
CA ARG A 212 -7.07 10.68 -4.42
C ARG A 212 -8.25 11.46 -3.85
N GLN A 213 -9.00 10.82 -2.97
CA GLN A 213 -10.22 11.38 -2.40
C GLN A 213 -10.12 11.46 -0.89
N TYR A 214 -10.25 12.67 -0.35
CA TYR A 214 -10.28 12.86 1.09
C TYR A 214 -11.49 12.15 1.72
N PRO A 215 -11.31 11.58 2.93
CA PRO A 215 -12.38 10.90 3.63
C PRO A 215 -13.39 11.89 4.20
N GLU A 216 -14.58 11.39 4.52
CA GLU A 216 -15.65 12.17 5.16
C GLU A 216 -15.78 11.82 6.65
N GLY A 217 -16.49 12.69 7.39
CA GLY A 217 -16.80 12.50 8.81
C GLY A 217 -15.90 13.27 9.79
N PHE A 218 -14.82 13.88 9.32
CA PHE A 218 -13.87 14.67 10.13
C PHE A 218 -14.14 16.16 9.96
N THR A 219 -14.56 16.85 11.02
CA THR A 219 -14.94 18.27 10.96
C THR A 219 -13.80 19.20 11.37
N TRP A 220 -13.03 18.82 12.39
CA TRP A 220 -11.90 19.61 12.84
C TRP A 220 -10.70 18.73 13.16
N VAL A 221 -9.51 19.22 12.81
CA VAL A 221 -8.24 18.64 13.23
C VAL A 221 -7.39 19.76 13.77
N PHE A 222 -6.92 19.61 15.00
CA PHE A 222 -6.01 20.53 15.66
C PHE A 222 -4.64 19.88 15.77
N VAL A 223 -3.60 20.67 15.50
CA VAL A 223 -2.21 20.28 15.73
C VAL A 223 -1.61 21.33 16.65
N SER A 224 -1.19 20.90 17.84
CA SER A 224 -0.70 21.79 18.91
C SER A 224 -1.65 22.97 19.20
N GLY A 225 -2.96 22.73 19.18
CA GLY A 225 -4.01 23.71 19.53
C GLY A 225 -4.45 24.64 18.40
N LYS A 226 -3.91 24.49 17.18
CA LYS A 226 -4.28 25.31 16.02
C LYS A 226 -4.89 24.46 14.91
N PRO A 227 -5.92 24.96 14.20
CA PRO A 227 -6.64 24.18 13.20
C PRO A 227 -5.76 23.87 11.98
N ALA A 228 -5.62 22.58 11.68
CA ALA A 228 -5.09 22.02 10.44
C ALA A 228 -6.22 21.63 9.47
N VAL A 229 -7.39 21.28 10.02
CA VAL A 229 -8.66 21.15 9.29
C VAL A 229 -9.71 21.94 10.05
N GLU A 230 -10.46 22.78 9.33
CA GLU A 230 -11.53 23.65 9.82
C GLU A 230 -12.77 23.43 8.97
N GLU A 231 -13.86 23.00 9.61
CA GLU A 231 -15.13 22.67 8.95
C GLU A 231 -14.99 21.70 7.76
N GLY A 232 -14.13 20.70 7.93
CA GLY A 232 -13.85 19.68 6.91
C GLY A 232 -12.91 20.14 5.78
N LYS A 233 -12.37 21.36 5.84
CA LYS A 233 -11.44 21.90 4.84
C LYS A 233 -10.02 22.00 5.43
N LEU A 234 -9.03 21.57 4.65
CA LEU A 234 -7.62 21.75 5.01
C LEU A 234 -7.27 23.24 5.10
N THR A 235 -6.52 23.61 6.14
CA THR A 235 -5.92 24.93 6.27
C THR A 235 -4.48 24.91 5.72
N LEU A 236 -3.89 26.09 5.50
CA LEU A 236 -2.47 26.21 5.13
C LEU A 236 -1.53 26.20 6.35
N SER A 237 -2.07 26.00 7.55
CA SER A 237 -1.30 26.12 8.79
C SER A 237 -0.36 24.92 8.99
N ARG A 238 0.93 25.20 9.23
CA ARG A 238 1.96 24.18 9.48
C ARG A 238 2.38 24.17 10.95
N ASN A 239 1.46 23.76 11.82
CA ASN A 239 1.65 23.81 13.28
C ASN A 239 2.42 22.61 13.87
N GLY A 240 3.04 21.80 13.00
CA GLY A 240 3.86 20.65 13.38
C GLY A 240 5.22 21.08 13.96
N SER A 241 5.85 20.16 14.68
CA SER A 241 7.20 20.34 15.21
C SER A 241 7.97 19.03 15.14
N VAL A 242 9.29 19.12 15.14
CA VAL A 242 10.16 17.93 15.22
C VAL A 242 9.98 17.28 16.59
N LEU A 243 9.56 16.03 16.60
CA LEU A 243 9.37 15.26 17.83
C LEU A 243 10.68 14.59 18.24
N ARG A 244 10.94 14.59 19.55
CA ARG A 244 12.05 13.86 20.17
C ARG A 244 11.48 12.92 21.22
N ARG A 245 12.16 11.80 21.44
CA ARG A 245 11.82 10.88 22.53
C ARG A 245 11.96 11.63 23.86
N SER A 246 10.94 11.55 24.71
CA SER A 246 10.80 12.29 25.97
C SER A 246 10.46 11.39 27.14
#